data_AF-A0A914RII9-F1
#
_entry.id   AF-A0A914RII9-F1
#
_cell.length_a   1.000
_cell.length_b   1.000
_cell.length_c   1.000
_cell.angle_alpha   90.00
_cell.angle_beta   90.00
_cell.angle_gamma   90.00
#
_symmetry.space_group_name_H-M   'P 1'
#
loop_
_entity.id
_entity.type
_entity.pdbx_description
1 polymer ?
#
loop_
_entity_poly.entity_id
_entity_poly.type
_entity_poly.pdbx_seq_one_letter_code
_entity_poly.pdbx_strand_id
1 'polypeptide(L)'
;MRCLELKQAGNAFLQHTYSKAARRLSSLIRNKPNKPEEQVMKWTAFVAEYGALPELHVEGASFNFIKYFGIDLLVAVLVTLLTAVILVMFVIRRTMIYFRREVEERVKKTN
;
A
#
# COMPACT_ATOMS: atom_id res chain seq x y z
N MET A 1 9.81 2.23 40.53
CA MET A 1 9.84 3.71 40.36
C MET A 1 10.37 4.15 39.00
N ARG A 2 11.51 3.64 38.49
CA ARG A 2 12.15 4.13 37.25
C ARG A 2 11.32 4.01 35.94
N CYS A 3 10.38 3.06 35.85
CA CYS A 3 9.47 2.94 34.69
C CYS A 3 8.36 4.02 34.63
N LEU A 4 7.96 4.57 35.78
CA LEU A 4 6.88 5.57 35.82
C LEU A 4 7.37 6.92 35.27
N GLU A 5 8.60 7.29 35.63
CA GLU A 5 9.31 8.49 35.16
C GLU A 5 9.49 8.48 33.64
N LEU A 6 9.86 7.35 33.05
CA LEU A 6 10.03 7.21 31.60
C LEU A 6 8.71 7.37 30.85
N LYS A 7 7.61 6.84 31.41
CA LYS A 7 6.28 6.98 30.81
C LYS A 7 5.78 8.43 30.90
N GLN A 8 6.02 9.12 32.01
CA GLN A 8 5.68 10.54 32.14
C GLN A 8 6.53 11.43 31.24
N ALA A 9 7.84 11.20 31.15
CA ALA A 9 8.74 11.92 30.24
C ALA A 9 8.33 11.74 28.77
N GLY A 10 7.98 10.51 28.38
CA GLY A 10 7.44 10.23 27.04
C GLY A 10 6.13 10.97 26.77
N ASN A 11 5.18 10.96 27.71
CA ASN A 11 3.89 11.62 27.52
C ASN A 11 4.01 13.16 27.50
N ALA A 12 4.90 13.73 28.32
CA ALA A 12 5.19 15.15 28.33
C ALA A 12 5.88 15.61 27.03
N PHE A 13 6.82 14.81 26.52
CA PHE A 13 7.46 15.06 25.23
C PHE A 13 6.47 15.01 24.06
N LEU A 14 5.58 14.01 24.07
CA LEU A 14 4.50 13.90 23.09
C LEU A 14 3.57 15.12 23.17
N GLN A 15 3.05 15.47 24.34
CA GLN A 15 2.16 16.63 24.48
C GLN A 15 2.81 17.93 24.02
N HIS A 16 4.08 18.16 24.34
CA HIS A 16 4.80 19.35 23.90
C HIS A 16 4.99 19.39 22.38
N THR A 17 5.34 18.26 21.77
CA THR A 17 5.52 18.12 20.31
C THR A 17 4.19 18.25 19.56
N TYR A 18 3.13 17.57 20.03
CA TYR A 18 1.78 17.68 19.47
C TYR A 18 1.21 19.09 19.61
N SER A 19 1.36 19.74 20.77
CA SER A 19 0.89 21.11 21.00
C SER A 19 1.59 22.10 20.06
N LYS A 20 2.91 21.96 19.86
CA LYS A 20 3.66 22.79 18.90
C LYS A 20 3.21 22.58 17.46
N ALA A 21 2.98 21.33 17.06
CA ALA A 21 2.47 20.99 15.73
C ALA A 21 1.03 21.53 15.52
N ALA A 22 0.17 21.39 16.51
CA ALA A 22 -1.21 21.89 16.47
C ALA A 22 -1.25 23.44 16.38
N ARG A 23 -0.42 24.14 17.15
CA ARG A 23 -0.31 25.61 17.06
C ARG A 23 0.20 26.06 15.68
N ARG A 24 1.21 25.36 15.13
CA ARG A 24 1.72 25.61 13.77
C ARG A 24 0.65 25.35 12.71
N LEU A 25 -0.09 24.26 12.83
CA LEU A 25 -1.18 23.94 11.91
C LEU A 25 -2.30 24.98 12.00
N SER A 26 -2.67 25.39 13.21
CA SER A 26 -3.66 26.45 13.43
C SER A 26 -3.24 27.77 12.80
N SER A 27 -1.96 28.17 12.93
CA SER A 27 -1.46 29.39 12.31
C SER A 27 -1.41 29.29 10.79
N LEU A 28 -1.05 28.12 10.25
CA LEU A 28 -1.11 27.85 8.81
C LEU A 28 -2.54 27.92 8.26
N ILE A 29 -3.51 27.28 8.93
CA ILE A 29 -4.92 27.28 8.51
C ILE A 29 -5.48 28.71 8.53
N ARG A 30 -5.19 29.47 9.59
CA ARG A 30 -5.70 30.84 9.75
C ARG A 30 -5.08 31.82 8.75
N ASN A 31 -3.82 31.60 8.37
CA ASN A 31 -3.10 32.44 7.42
C ASN A 31 -3.05 31.81 6.01
N LYS A 32 -3.96 30.89 5.67
CA LYS A 32 -4.05 30.40 4.29
C LYS A 32 -4.31 31.57 3.34
N PRO A 33 -3.64 31.62 2.19
CA PRO A 33 -3.74 32.74 1.24
C PRO A 33 -5.16 32.92 0.68
N ASN A 34 -5.94 31.82 0.64
CA ASN A 34 -7.34 31.84 0.25
C ASN A 34 -8.21 31.45 1.45
N LYS A 35 -9.17 32.30 1.81
CA LYS A 35 -10.12 31.99 2.88
C LYS A 35 -11.07 30.85 2.45
N PRO A 36 -11.35 29.89 3.34
CA PRO A 36 -12.23 28.77 3.00
C PRO A 36 -13.64 29.22 2.63
N GLU A 37 -14.17 30.25 3.29
CA GLU A 37 -15.50 30.82 2.98
C GLU A 37 -15.57 31.34 1.55
N GLU A 38 -14.56 32.09 1.10
CA GLU A 38 -14.49 32.63 -0.25
C GLU A 38 -14.32 31.51 -1.29
N GLN A 39 -13.54 30.48 -0.97
CA GLN A 39 -13.41 29.31 -1.84
C GLN A 39 -14.76 28.61 -2.02
N VAL A 40 -15.50 28.38 -0.94
CA VAL A 40 -16.83 27.76 -1.02
C VAL A 40 -17.76 28.60 -1.89
N MET A 41 -17.81 29.92 -1.69
CA MET A 41 -18.63 30.81 -2.50
C MET A 41 -18.25 30.82 -3.99
N LYS A 42 -16.95 30.77 -4.29
CA LYS A 42 -16.47 30.67 -5.68
C LYS A 42 -16.86 29.35 -6.33
N TRP A 43 -16.68 28.23 -5.63
CA TRP A 43 -17.06 26.91 -6.14
C TRP A 43 -18.56 26.74 -6.27
N THR A 44 -19.36 27.27 -5.34
CA THR A 44 -20.83 27.22 -5.45
C THR A 44 -21.34 28.09 -6.59
N ALA A 45 -20.79 29.31 -6.77
CA ALA A 45 -21.12 30.16 -7.90
C ALA A 45 -20.74 29.48 -9.24
N PHE A 46 -19.56 28.87 -9.30
CA PHE A 46 -19.10 28.13 -10.48
C PHE A 46 -20.01 26.94 -10.80
N VAL A 47 -20.41 26.14 -9.81
CA VAL A 47 -21.36 25.03 -10.01
C VAL A 47 -22.77 25.53 -10.36
N ALA A 48 -23.19 26.68 -9.83
CA ALA A 48 -24.47 27.29 -10.17
C ALA A 48 -24.49 27.83 -11.61
N GLU A 49 -23.36 28.33 -12.12
CA GLU A 49 -23.24 28.90 -13.47
C GLU A 49 -23.01 27.83 -14.55
N TYR A 50 -22.14 26.84 -14.29
CA TYR A 50 -21.72 25.84 -15.28
C TYR A 50 -22.33 24.45 -15.04
N GLY A 51 -23.01 24.24 -13.92
CA GLY A 51 -23.56 22.94 -13.54
C GLY A 51 -22.49 21.96 -13.01
N ALA A 52 -22.84 20.67 -12.99
CA ALA A 52 -21.89 19.61 -12.65
C ALA A 52 -20.88 19.45 -13.80
N LEU A 53 -19.58 19.49 -13.48
CA LEU A 53 -18.53 19.29 -14.47
C LEU A 53 -18.53 17.81 -14.89
N PRO A 54 -18.86 17.47 -16.14
CA PRO A 54 -18.77 16.08 -16.61
C PRO A 54 -17.33 15.57 -16.59
N GLU A 55 -16.32 16.45 -16.62
CA GLU A 55 -14.91 16.10 -16.48
C GLU A 55 -14.51 15.82 -15.02
N LEU A 56 -15.30 16.31 -14.05
CA LEU A 56 -15.14 16.01 -12.63
C LEU A 56 -16.02 14.83 -12.20
N HIS A 57 -16.39 13.96 -13.15
CA HIS A 57 -17.02 12.69 -12.80
C HIS A 57 -15.96 11.77 -12.21
N VAL A 58 -16.20 11.27 -10.99
CA VAL A 58 -15.37 10.24 -10.40
C VAL A 58 -15.61 8.95 -11.19
N GLU A 59 -14.77 8.67 -12.19
CA GLU A 59 -14.82 7.42 -12.97
C GLU A 59 -14.68 6.15 -12.11
N GLY A 60 -14.25 6.30 -10.85
CA GLY A 60 -14.29 5.22 -9.86
C GLY A 60 -15.69 4.66 -9.61
N ALA A 61 -16.76 5.43 -9.84
CA ALA A 61 -18.14 4.97 -9.69
C ALA A 61 -18.65 4.17 -10.90
N SER A 62 -18.08 4.39 -12.10
CA SER A 62 -18.42 3.67 -13.34
C SER A 62 -17.45 2.52 -13.65
N PHE A 63 -16.53 2.21 -12.73
CA PHE A 63 -15.52 1.20 -12.92
C PHE A 63 -16.18 -0.19 -12.97
N ASN A 64 -15.99 -0.91 -14.09
CA ASN A 64 -16.49 -2.27 -14.23
C ASN A 64 -15.93 -3.17 -13.10
N PHE A 65 -16.67 -4.19 -12.66
CA PHE A 65 -16.31 -5.04 -11.52
C PHE A 65 -14.85 -5.57 -11.58
N ILE A 66 -14.39 -5.95 -12.77
CA ILE A 66 -13.02 -6.42 -13.06
C ILE A 66 -11.97 -5.40 -12.59
N LYS A 67 -12.29 -4.15 -12.88
CA LYS A 67 -11.46 -2.98 -12.73
C LYS A 67 -11.52 -2.57 -11.26
N TYR A 68 -12.72 -2.52 -10.66
CA TYR A 68 -12.93 -2.17 -9.24
C TYR A 68 -12.20 -3.11 -8.27
N PHE A 69 -12.24 -4.41 -8.54
CA PHE A 69 -11.54 -5.41 -7.72
C PHE A 69 -10.09 -5.64 -8.13
N GLY A 70 -9.59 -4.98 -9.17
CA GLY A 70 -8.23 -5.17 -9.66
C GLY A 70 -7.93 -6.63 -10.02
N ILE A 71 -8.87 -7.32 -10.67
CA ILE A 71 -8.76 -8.75 -10.96
C ILE A 71 -7.49 -9.07 -11.77
N ASP A 72 -7.04 -8.15 -12.64
CA ASP A 72 -5.78 -8.27 -13.38
C ASP A 72 -4.57 -8.44 -12.44
N LEU A 73 -4.52 -7.67 -11.35
CA LEU A 73 -3.48 -7.79 -10.33
C LEU A 73 -3.56 -9.14 -9.60
N LEU A 74 -4.76 -9.60 -9.26
CA LEU A 74 -4.95 -10.90 -8.62
C LEU A 74 -4.51 -12.07 -9.51
N VAL A 75 -4.85 -12.01 -10.80
CA VAL A 75 -4.45 -13.01 -11.79
C VAL A 75 -2.93 -13.01 -11.97
N ALA A 76 -2.31 -11.84 -12.12
CA ALA A 76 -0.85 -11.73 -12.23
C ALA A 76 -0.13 -12.34 -11.02
N VAL A 77 -0.60 -12.06 -9.80
CA VAL A 77 -0.05 -12.64 -8.56
C VAL A 77 -0.21 -14.16 -8.54
N LEU A 78 -1.41 -14.68 -8.85
CA LEU A 78 -1.67 -16.12 -8.88
C LEU A 78 -0.78 -16.84 -9.90
N VAL A 79 -0.67 -16.31 -11.12
CA VAL A 79 0.18 -16.89 -12.17
C VAL A 79 1.64 -16.90 -11.74
N THR A 80 2.13 -15.81 -11.15
CA THR A 80 3.50 -15.71 -10.65
C THR A 80 3.77 -16.73 -9.53
N LEU A 81 2.82 -16.91 -8.60
CA LEU A 81 2.95 -17.88 -7.53
C LEU A 81 2.96 -19.32 -8.07
N LEU A 82 2.03 -19.66 -8.97
CA LEU A 82 1.93 -20.99 -9.56
C LEU A 82 3.18 -21.33 -10.38
N THR A 83 3.66 -20.40 -11.21
CA THR A 83 4.89 -20.60 -11.98
C THR A 83 6.10 -20.79 -11.08
N ALA A 84 6.25 -19.99 -10.01
CA ALA A 84 7.31 -20.18 -9.03
C ALA A 84 7.28 -21.57 -8.38
N VAL A 85 6.10 -22.02 -7.94
CA VAL A 85 5.91 -23.35 -7.33
C VAL A 85 6.26 -24.47 -8.33
N ILE A 86 5.81 -24.37 -9.58
CA ILE A 86 6.13 -25.35 -10.62
C ILE A 86 7.64 -25.39 -10.89
N LEU A 87 8.29 -24.24 -10.99
CA LEU A 87 9.74 -24.16 -11.19
C LEU A 87 10.51 -24.79 -10.05
N VAL A 88 10.13 -24.50 -8.80
CA VAL A 88 10.77 -25.12 -7.61
C VAL A 88 10.59 -26.63 -7.64
N MET A 89 9.37 -27.14 -7.88
CA MET A 89 9.13 -28.57 -7.99
C MET A 89 9.93 -29.22 -9.13
N PHE A 90 10.05 -28.53 -10.27
CA PHE A 90 10.82 -29.01 -11.41
C PHE A 90 12.32 -29.11 -11.05
N VAL A 91 12.89 -28.08 -10.43
CA VAL A 91 14.29 -28.08 -9.99
C VAL A 91 14.55 -29.21 -8.99
N ILE A 92 13.70 -29.35 -7.96
CA ILE A 92 13.82 -30.42 -6.97
C ILE A 92 13.74 -31.80 -7.64
N ARG A 93 12.80 -32.01 -8.56
CA ARG A 93 12.72 -33.29 -9.28
C ARG A 93 13.98 -33.56 -10.10
N ARG A 94 14.52 -32.55 -10.79
CA ARG A 94 15.74 -32.68 -11.60
C ARG A 94 16.95 -33.00 -10.74
N THR A 95 17.14 -32.33 -9.61
CA THR A 95 18.26 -32.59 -8.69
C THR A 95 18.14 -33.95 -8.03
N MET A 96 16.94 -34.36 -7.62
CA MET A 96 16.68 -35.71 -7.07
C MET A 96 17.00 -36.82 -8.07
N ILE A 97 16.59 -36.66 -9.34
CA ILE A 97 16.92 -37.63 -10.40
C ILE A 97 18.43 -37.68 -10.63
N TYR A 98 19.09 -36.52 -10.72
CA TYR A 98 20.55 -36.46 -10.90
C TYR A 98 21.29 -37.18 -9.77
N PHE A 99 20.91 -36.88 -8.52
CA PHE A 99 21.51 -37.49 -7.34
C PHE A 99 21.26 -38.99 -7.27
N ARG A 100 20.05 -39.46 -7.63
CA ARG A 100 19.75 -40.90 -7.70
C ARG A 100 20.67 -41.62 -8.69
N ARG A 101 20.92 -41.02 -9.86
CA ARG A 101 21.81 -41.61 -10.88
C ARG A 101 23.26 -41.69 -10.39
N GLU A 102 23.77 -40.64 -9.75
CA GLU A 102 25.11 -40.64 -9.16
C GLU A 102 25.26 -41.74 -8.09
N VAL A 103 24.25 -41.93 -7.24
CA VAL A 103 24.25 -42.99 -6.22
C VAL A 103 24.22 -44.38 -6.88
N GLU A 104 23.37 -44.60 -7.89
CA GLU A 104 23.30 -45.87 -8.63
C GLU A 104 24.64 -46.22 -9.32
N GLU A 105 25.32 -45.23 -9.91
CA GLU A 105 26.64 -45.41 -10.52
C GLU A 105 27.72 -45.76 -9.49
N ARG A 106 27.69 -45.13 -8.30
CA ARG A 106 28.63 -45.47 -7.21
C ARG A 106 28.40 -46.87 -6.67
N VAL A 107 27.15 -47.29 -6.49
CA VAL A 107 26.82 -48.66 -6.02
C VAL A 107 27.30 -49.73 -7.01
N LYS A 108 27.16 -49.50 -8.33
CA LYS A 108 27.66 -50.43 -9.36
C LYS A 108 29.18 -50.57 -9.40
N LYS A 109 29.94 -49.59 -8.92
CA LYS A 109 31.40 -49.61 -8.92
C LYS A 109 31.99 -50.32 -7.69
N THR A 110 31.20 -50.48 -6.63
CA THR A 110 31.61 -51.12 -5.37
C THR A 110 31.34 -52.64 -5.33
N ASN A 111 30.41 -53.14 -6.14
CA ASN A 111 30.14 -54.57 -6.36
C ASN A 111 30.91 -55.08 -7.59
#